data_AF-A0A8K0JE72-F1
#
_entry.id   AF-A0A8K0JE72-F1
#
_cell.length_a   1.000
_cell.length_b   1.000
_cell.length_c   1.000
_cell.angle_alpha   90.00
_cell.angle_beta   90.00
_cell.angle_gamma   90.00
#
_symmetry.space_group_name_H-M   'P 1'
#
loop_
_entity.id
_entity.type
_entity.pdbx_description
1 polymer ?
#
loop_
_entity_poly.entity_id
_entity_poly.type
_entity_poly.pdbx_seq_one_letter_code
_entity_poly.pdbx_strand_id
1 'polypeptide(L)'
;MKFARDFKETLASQDFPLHWVKNAIPYGQLKKCLKKVQRELHDLGLDPDTLRALLDSNTTAPVALQYRLKAATNSKFVQPKLTVYVHLQDGVAVDASLTPTSRRFFEKIAAEIRFDHLDTNSLKPPQNPIQENDDPKHDDYEKVEVPLVFDGQFFDLLQSDVNNLDVLQAEERQMMTADVDELGKEVSLVCRTSRFSKSDLSRWRNIFELYLDAEVFFGTHESDHGSRSSQMALKQLQWFQVEVEKRNLAKDFKLRESHVVFLRFVNLNLNLLKNLQFQELNKLAIFKILKSTFMSTVEKVSVADEQHRVR
;
A
#
# COMPACT_ATOMS: atom_id res chain seq x y z
N MET A 1 -0.08 -20.03 -2.96
CA MET A 1 -0.98 -20.40 -1.84
C MET A 1 -0.31 -20.24 -0.47
N LYS A 2 1.01 -20.48 -0.37
CA LYS A 2 1.80 -20.42 0.88
C LYS A 2 1.62 -19.12 1.69
N PHE A 3 1.98 -17.97 1.12
CA PHE A 3 1.99 -16.69 1.85
C PHE A 3 0.66 -16.30 2.53
N ALA A 4 -0.51 -16.57 1.95
CA ALA A 4 -1.78 -16.20 2.61
C ALA A 4 -2.04 -17.02 3.88
N ARG A 5 -1.58 -18.28 3.89
CA ARG A 5 -1.64 -19.15 5.08
C ARG A 5 -0.56 -18.72 6.06
N ASP A 6 0.67 -18.55 5.60
CA ASP A 6 1.80 -18.10 6.41
C ASP A 6 1.48 -16.77 7.11
N PHE A 7 0.88 -15.80 6.40
CA PHE A 7 0.48 -14.51 6.97
C PHE A 7 -0.56 -14.67 8.09
N LYS A 8 -1.60 -15.47 7.87
CA LYS A 8 -2.64 -15.74 8.87
C LYS A 8 -2.08 -16.51 10.07
N GLU A 9 -1.20 -17.47 9.82
CA GLU A 9 -0.52 -18.25 10.85
C GLU A 9 0.42 -17.37 11.67
N THR A 10 1.18 -16.48 11.02
CA THR A 10 2.06 -15.52 11.69
C THR A 10 1.28 -14.56 12.59
N LEU A 11 0.14 -14.05 12.11
CA LEU A 11 -0.75 -13.21 12.93
C LEU A 11 -1.31 -13.95 14.14
N ALA A 12 -1.53 -15.26 14.02
CA ALA A 12 -2.06 -16.09 15.11
C ALA A 12 -0.98 -16.56 16.08
N SER A 13 0.28 -16.71 15.64
CA SER A 13 1.37 -17.30 16.45
C SER A 13 2.21 -16.29 17.21
N GLN A 14 2.22 -15.01 16.83
CA GLN A 14 3.10 -13.99 17.41
C GLN A 14 2.48 -13.20 18.59
N ASP A 15 1.40 -13.69 19.19
CA ASP A 15 0.73 -13.06 20.34
C ASP A 15 0.47 -11.55 20.14
N PHE A 16 -0.04 -11.20 18.96
CA PHE A 16 -0.49 -9.84 18.67
C PHE A 16 -1.80 -9.55 19.40
N PRO A 17 -2.03 -8.30 19.84
CA PRO A 17 -3.33 -7.89 20.37
C PRO A 17 -4.48 -8.21 19.40
N LEU A 18 -5.61 -8.67 19.95
CA LEU A 18 -6.77 -9.08 19.14
C LEU A 18 -7.29 -7.96 18.23
N HIS A 19 -7.24 -6.71 18.69
CA HIS A 19 -7.65 -5.57 17.87
C HIS A 19 -6.69 -5.30 16.71
N TRP A 20 -5.40 -5.58 16.85
CA TRP A 20 -4.44 -5.51 15.74
C TRP A 20 -4.75 -6.56 14.69
N VAL A 21 -4.95 -7.81 15.11
CA VAL A 21 -5.26 -8.91 14.18
C VAL A 21 -6.56 -8.64 13.42
N LYS A 22 -7.57 -8.05 14.08
CA LYS A 22 -8.84 -7.66 13.45
C LYS A 22 -8.67 -6.57 12.38
N ASN A 23 -7.76 -5.62 12.61
CA ASN A 23 -7.48 -4.51 11.71
C ASN A 23 -6.35 -4.80 10.70
N ALA A 24 -5.74 -5.99 10.76
CA ALA A 24 -4.72 -6.41 9.81
C ALA A 24 -5.28 -6.51 8.39
N ILE A 25 -4.43 -6.29 7.39
CA ILE A 25 -4.82 -6.38 5.98
C ILE A 25 -5.43 -7.76 5.69
N PRO A 26 -6.67 -7.84 5.18
CA PRO A 26 -7.34 -9.09 4.86
C PRO A 26 -6.82 -9.66 3.53
N TYR A 27 -5.53 -10.04 3.50
CA TYR A 27 -4.81 -10.46 2.29
C TYR A 27 -5.55 -11.57 1.51
N GLY A 28 -6.20 -12.50 2.22
CA GLY A 28 -7.00 -13.56 1.58
C GLY A 28 -8.24 -13.04 0.85
N GLN A 29 -8.92 -12.02 1.38
CA GLN A 29 -10.10 -11.41 0.77
C GLN A 29 -9.69 -10.55 -0.43
N LEU A 30 -8.67 -9.70 -0.26
CA LEU A 30 -8.09 -8.91 -1.34
C LEU A 30 -7.65 -9.80 -2.51
N LYS A 31 -7.01 -10.93 -2.23
CA LYS A 31 -6.60 -11.89 -3.25
C LYS A 31 -7.78 -12.56 -3.96
N LYS A 32 -8.89 -12.81 -3.26
CA LYS A 32 -10.12 -13.32 -3.89
C LYS A 32 -10.75 -12.26 -4.80
N CYS A 33 -10.78 -11.00 -4.37
CA CYS A 33 -11.26 -9.89 -5.17
C CYS A 33 -10.40 -9.72 -6.43
N LEU A 34 -9.09 -9.75 -6.28
CA LEU A 34 -8.14 -9.67 -7.40
C LEU A 34 -8.34 -10.80 -8.43
N LYS A 35 -8.67 -12.02 -7.98
CA LYS A 35 -9.03 -13.12 -8.89
C LYS A 35 -10.38 -12.94 -9.59
N LYS A 36 -11.27 -12.11 -9.05
CA LYS A 36 -12.50 -11.70 -9.74
C LYS A 36 -12.16 -10.68 -10.83
N VAL A 37 -11.31 -9.69 -10.54
CA VAL A 37 -10.79 -8.72 -11.54
C VAL A 37 -10.12 -9.46 -12.71
N GLN A 38 -9.25 -10.42 -12.41
CA GLN A 38 -8.58 -11.21 -13.46
C GLN A 38 -9.56 -12.01 -14.33
N ARG A 39 -10.65 -12.52 -13.75
CA ARG A 39 -11.68 -13.24 -14.50
C ARG A 39 -12.54 -12.31 -15.32
N GLU A 40 -12.95 -11.18 -14.75
CA GLU A 40 -13.67 -10.12 -15.45
C GLU A 40 -12.90 -9.70 -16.70
N LEU A 41 -11.62 -9.39 -16.57
CA LEU A 41 -10.77 -9.05 -17.72
C LEU A 41 -10.66 -10.18 -18.75
N HIS A 42 -10.45 -11.41 -18.30
CA HIS A 42 -10.40 -12.56 -19.20
C HIS A 42 -11.73 -12.76 -19.95
N ASP A 43 -12.87 -12.59 -19.28
CA ASP A 43 -14.20 -12.71 -19.87
C ASP A 43 -14.47 -11.59 -20.91
N LEU A 44 -13.83 -10.43 -20.74
CA LEU A 44 -13.79 -9.34 -21.74
C LEU A 44 -12.78 -9.60 -22.88
N GLY A 45 -12.07 -10.73 -22.88
CA GLY A 45 -11.01 -11.03 -23.84
C GLY A 45 -9.72 -10.24 -23.61
N LEU A 46 -9.55 -9.65 -22.42
CA LEU A 46 -8.35 -8.93 -22.00
C LEU A 46 -7.47 -9.84 -21.14
N ASP A 47 -6.94 -10.90 -21.74
CA ASP A 47 -5.98 -11.78 -21.07
C ASP A 47 -4.64 -11.05 -20.80
N PRO A 48 -3.76 -11.60 -19.93
CA PRO A 48 -2.53 -10.92 -19.55
C PRO A 48 -1.58 -10.59 -20.71
N ASP A 49 -1.56 -11.39 -21.78
CA ASP A 49 -0.67 -11.15 -22.93
C ASP A 49 -1.28 -10.11 -23.86
N THR A 50 -2.60 -10.16 -24.07
CA THR A 50 -3.35 -9.10 -24.77
C THR A 50 -3.26 -7.75 -24.06
N LEU A 51 -3.40 -7.74 -22.72
CA LEU A 51 -3.23 -6.52 -21.92
C LEU A 51 -1.81 -5.95 -22.03
N ARG A 52 -0.77 -6.80 -22.02
CA ARG A 52 0.62 -6.33 -22.20
C ARG A 52 0.82 -5.71 -23.57
N ALA A 53 0.30 -6.32 -24.63
CA ALA A 53 0.43 -5.81 -25.98
C ALA A 53 -0.32 -4.47 -26.16
N LEU A 54 -1.54 -4.37 -25.64
CA LEU A 54 -2.40 -3.18 -25.81
C LEU A 54 -2.05 -2.01 -24.87
N LEU A 55 -1.34 -2.29 -23.77
CA LEU A 55 -0.85 -1.27 -22.85
C LEU A 55 0.60 -0.83 -23.20
N ASP A 56 1.26 -1.39 -24.22
CA ASP A 56 2.61 -0.97 -24.61
C ASP A 56 2.54 0.32 -25.46
N SER A 57 3.06 1.42 -24.89
CA SER A 57 3.08 2.77 -25.47
C SER A 57 3.93 2.90 -26.74
N ASN A 58 4.75 1.91 -27.10
CA ASN A 58 5.52 1.91 -28.35
C ASN A 58 4.76 1.31 -29.54
N THR A 59 3.54 0.84 -29.34
CA THR A 59 2.80 0.16 -30.40
C THR A 59 2.05 1.19 -31.24
N THR A 60 2.33 1.24 -32.54
CA THR A 60 1.51 1.94 -33.56
C THR A 60 0.17 1.22 -33.79
N ALA A 61 -0.41 0.64 -32.74
CA ALA A 61 -1.61 -0.15 -32.84
C ALA A 61 -2.82 0.78 -33.01
N PRO A 62 -3.76 0.43 -33.90
CA PRO A 62 -5.04 1.12 -34.05
C PRO A 62 -5.93 1.01 -32.78
N VAL A 63 -5.60 0.14 -31.82
CA VAL A 63 -6.28 0.07 -30.52
C VAL A 63 -5.26 0.23 -29.40
N ALA A 64 -5.46 1.22 -28.53
CA ALA A 64 -4.63 1.47 -27.35
C ALA A 64 -5.46 1.36 -26.06
N LEU A 65 -4.92 0.71 -25.03
CA LEU A 65 -5.51 0.70 -23.69
C LEU A 65 -4.77 1.67 -22.79
N GLN A 66 -5.51 2.34 -21.91
CA GLN A 66 -4.96 3.21 -20.88
C GLN A 66 -5.64 2.93 -19.56
N TYR A 67 -4.85 2.50 -18.58
CA TYR A 67 -5.31 2.35 -17.22
C TYR A 67 -4.86 3.53 -16.36
N ARG A 68 -5.78 4.20 -15.68
CA ARG A 68 -5.49 5.33 -14.80
C ARG A 68 -6.21 5.21 -13.47
N LEU A 69 -5.51 5.58 -12.42
CA LEU A 69 -6.03 5.76 -11.08
C LEU A 69 -6.46 7.23 -10.93
N LYS A 70 -7.76 7.52 -10.90
CA LYS A 70 -8.30 8.88 -10.72
C LYS A 70 -8.70 9.10 -9.27
N ALA A 71 -8.49 10.30 -8.74
CA ALA A 71 -9.13 10.69 -7.49
C ALA A 71 -10.65 10.75 -7.70
N ALA A 72 -11.42 10.07 -6.85
CA ALA A 72 -12.87 10.16 -6.87
C ALA A 72 -13.30 11.59 -6.53
N THR A 73 -14.25 12.14 -7.28
CA THR A 73 -14.83 13.46 -7.02
C THR A 73 -15.30 13.54 -5.57
N ASN A 74 -14.65 14.40 -4.78
CA ASN A 74 -14.91 14.65 -3.36
C ASN A 74 -14.43 13.59 -2.36
N SER A 75 -13.47 12.72 -2.71
CA SER A 75 -12.86 11.85 -1.70
C SER A 75 -11.35 11.67 -1.91
N LYS A 76 -10.65 11.27 -0.84
CA LYS A 76 -9.26 10.82 -0.90
C LYS A 76 -9.12 9.43 -1.56
N PHE A 77 -10.24 8.82 -1.96
CA PHE A 77 -10.23 7.50 -2.57
C PHE A 77 -9.84 7.57 -4.05
N VAL A 78 -9.02 6.61 -4.45
CA VAL A 78 -8.61 6.38 -5.82
C VAL A 78 -9.59 5.41 -6.47
N GLN A 79 -10.09 5.79 -7.65
CA GLN A 79 -10.91 4.95 -8.50
C GLN A 79 -10.11 4.51 -9.73
N PRO A 80 -10.00 3.20 -9.97
CA PRO A 80 -9.38 2.71 -11.18
C PRO A 80 -10.28 2.95 -12.39
N LYS A 81 -9.65 3.20 -13.53
CA LYS A 81 -10.32 3.49 -14.79
C LYS A 81 -9.53 2.91 -15.95
N LEU A 82 -10.09 1.89 -16.59
CA LEU A 82 -9.59 1.36 -17.85
C LEU A 82 -10.30 2.08 -19.01
N THR A 83 -9.52 2.70 -19.87
CA THR A 83 -9.97 3.42 -21.07
C THR A 83 -9.40 2.72 -22.30
N VAL A 84 -10.21 2.57 -23.34
CA VAL A 84 -9.86 2.03 -24.65
C VAL A 84 -9.94 3.16 -25.65
N TYR A 85 -8.93 3.29 -26.51
CA TYR A 85 -8.95 4.13 -27.69
C TYR A 85 -9.04 3.20 -28.90
N VAL A 86 -10.12 3.29 -29.66
CA VAL A 86 -10.34 2.47 -30.87
C VAL A 86 -10.26 3.38 -32.08
N HIS A 87 -9.30 3.14 -32.97
CA HIS A 87 -9.28 3.72 -34.30
C HIS A 87 -10.31 3.01 -35.17
N LEU A 88 -11.28 3.77 -35.66
CA LEU A 88 -12.32 3.26 -36.54
C LEU A 88 -11.97 3.62 -37.98
N GLN A 89 -11.71 2.63 -38.83
CA GLN A 89 -11.63 2.81 -40.28
C GLN A 89 -12.83 2.12 -40.92
N ASP A 90 -13.67 2.87 -41.62
CA ASP A 90 -14.92 2.40 -42.25
C ASP A 90 -15.87 1.62 -41.31
N GLY A 91 -15.87 1.96 -40.03
CA GLY A 91 -16.78 1.36 -39.06
C GLY A 91 -16.45 -0.09 -38.67
N VAL A 92 -15.22 -0.54 -38.86
CA VAL A 92 -14.71 -1.82 -38.35
C VAL A 92 -13.53 -1.53 -37.44
N ALA A 93 -13.49 -2.15 -36.25
CA ALA A 93 -12.32 -2.08 -35.37
C ALA A 93 -11.17 -2.79 -36.09
N VAL A 94 -10.27 -2.03 -36.70
CA VAL A 94 -9.16 -2.58 -37.48
C VAL A 94 -8.11 -3.06 -36.50
N ASP A 95 -8.04 -4.36 -36.17
CA ASP A 95 -6.75 -5.06 -36.02
C ASP A 95 -6.90 -6.59 -36.06
N ALA A 96 -5.94 -7.23 -36.76
CA ALA A 96 -5.75 -8.67 -36.93
C ALA A 96 -5.03 -9.34 -35.74
N SER A 97 -4.50 -8.58 -34.77
CA SER A 97 -3.78 -9.11 -33.60
C SER A 97 -4.67 -9.48 -32.39
N LEU A 98 -5.90 -8.98 -32.36
CA LEU A 98 -6.85 -9.20 -31.27
C LEU A 98 -7.44 -10.62 -31.30
N THR A 99 -7.60 -11.24 -30.13
CA THR A 99 -8.33 -12.51 -30.05
C THR A 99 -9.78 -12.32 -30.53
N PRO A 100 -10.45 -13.36 -31.04
CA PRO A 100 -11.85 -13.26 -31.46
C PRO A 100 -12.79 -12.73 -30.37
N THR A 101 -12.45 -12.98 -29.10
CA THR A 101 -13.20 -12.50 -27.93
C THR A 101 -12.99 -11.01 -27.71
N SER A 102 -11.74 -10.52 -27.74
CA SER A 102 -11.42 -9.10 -27.59
C SER A 102 -12.03 -8.29 -28.74
N ARG A 103 -11.96 -8.81 -29.98
CA ARG A 103 -12.57 -8.15 -31.15
C ARG A 103 -14.07 -8.00 -30.98
N ARG A 104 -14.79 -9.07 -30.58
CA ARG A 104 -16.24 -9.00 -30.31
C ARG A 104 -16.59 -8.00 -29.21
N PHE A 105 -15.75 -7.89 -28.18
CA PHE A 105 -15.95 -6.93 -27.11
C PHE A 105 -15.85 -5.49 -27.61
N PHE A 106 -14.78 -5.16 -28.35
CA PHE A 106 -14.61 -3.82 -28.94
C PHE A 106 -15.65 -3.51 -30.03
N GLU A 107 -16.05 -4.50 -30.84
CA GLU A 107 -17.14 -4.36 -31.82
C GLU A 107 -18.48 -4.07 -31.14
N LYS A 108 -18.81 -4.77 -30.04
CA LYS A 108 -20.03 -4.52 -29.27
C LYS A 108 -20.04 -3.11 -28.69
N ILE A 109 -18.92 -2.70 -28.12
CA ILE A 109 -18.71 -1.35 -27.60
C ILE A 109 -18.87 -0.30 -28.70
N ALA A 110 -18.21 -0.48 -29.85
CA ALA A 110 -18.28 0.44 -30.99
C ALA A 110 -19.68 0.46 -31.63
N ALA A 111 -20.48 -0.59 -31.47
CA ALA A 111 -21.87 -0.63 -31.89
C ALA A 111 -22.78 0.13 -30.90
N GLU A 112 -22.60 -0.05 -29.59
CA GLU A 112 -23.35 0.69 -28.55
C GLU A 112 -23.15 2.20 -28.67
N ILE A 113 -21.93 2.65 -28.98
CA ILE A 113 -21.64 4.09 -29.15
C ILE A 113 -22.32 4.68 -30.40
N ARG A 114 -22.42 3.89 -31.49
CA ARG A 114 -23.17 4.32 -32.69
C ARG A 114 -24.65 4.55 -32.42
N PHE A 115 -25.25 3.80 -31.50
CA PHE A 115 -26.65 4.01 -31.11
C PHE A 115 -26.84 5.33 -30.34
N ASP A 116 -25.92 5.67 -29.43
CA ASP A 116 -25.99 6.91 -28.64
C ASP A 116 -25.79 8.17 -29.51
N HIS A 117 -24.95 8.07 -30.54
CA HIS A 117 -24.74 9.15 -31.52
C HIS A 117 -25.92 9.35 -32.50
N LEU A 118 -26.70 8.30 -32.79
CA LEU A 118 -27.87 8.39 -33.68
C LEU A 118 -29.10 9.00 -33.00
N ASP A 119 -29.25 8.84 -31.69
CA ASP A 119 -30.36 9.44 -30.93
C ASP A 119 -30.19 10.97 -30.72
N THR A 120 -28.96 11.48 -30.80
CA THR A 120 -28.66 12.90 -30.58
C THR A 120 -28.86 13.77 -31.84
N ASN A 121 -28.95 13.17 -33.03
CA ASN A 121 -28.95 13.89 -34.31
C ASN A 121 -30.33 14.22 -34.92
N SER A 122 -31.44 13.93 -34.25
CA SER A 122 -32.78 14.15 -34.83
C SER A 122 -33.35 15.58 -34.74
N LEU A 123 -32.60 16.58 -34.24
CA LEU A 123 -33.14 17.95 -34.05
C LEU A 123 -32.15 19.08 -34.39
N LYS A 124 -31.64 19.20 -35.62
CA LYS A 124 -31.21 20.50 -36.18
C LYS A 124 -31.48 20.63 -37.69
N PRO A 125 -32.03 21.77 -38.17
CA PRO A 125 -32.35 22.01 -39.58
C PRO A 125 -31.11 22.44 -40.40
N PRO A 126 -31.15 22.37 -41.75
CA PRO A 126 -29.96 22.40 -42.60
C PRO A 126 -29.49 23.84 -42.88
N GLN A 127 -28.18 24.08 -42.80
CA GLN A 127 -27.54 25.25 -43.39
C GLN A 127 -26.35 24.85 -44.26
N ASN A 128 -26.25 25.56 -45.38
CA ASN A 128 -25.48 25.30 -46.59
C ASN A 128 -23.94 25.40 -46.45
N PRO A 129 -23.20 24.83 -47.42
CA PRO A 129 -21.74 24.63 -47.34
C PRO A 129 -20.95 25.84 -47.86
N ILE A 130 -19.74 26.07 -47.34
CA ILE A 130 -18.56 26.63 -48.06
C ILE A 130 -17.28 26.40 -47.21
N GLN A 131 -16.42 25.55 -47.78
CA GLN A 131 -14.95 25.60 -47.95
C GLN A 131 -13.97 25.64 -46.76
N GLU A 132 -13.32 24.48 -46.60
CA GLU A 132 -11.86 24.25 -46.59
C GLU A 132 -10.98 25.18 -45.75
N ASN A 133 -10.57 24.66 -44.59
CA ASN A 133 -9.21 24.81 -44.11
C ASN A 133 -8.63 23.42 -43.82
N ASP A 134 -7.45 23.22 -44.37
CA ASP A 134 -6.59 22.05 -44.34
C ASP A 134 -6.07 21.85 -42.90
N ASP A 135 -6.64 20.89 -42.17
CA ASP A 135 -6.18 20.43 -40.85
C ASP A 135 -5.79 18.96 -40.99
N PRO A 136 -4.58 18.54 -40.56
CA PRO A 136 -4.06 17.23 -40.91
C PRO A 136 -4.82 16.15 -40.14
N LYS A 137 -5.58 15.34 -40.88
CA LYS A 137 -6.16 14.03 -40.49
C LYS A 137 -6.56 13.93 -39.01
N HIS A 138 -7.83 14.21 -38.73
CA HIS A 138 -8.51 13.63 -37.58
C HIS A 138 -8.38 12.10 -37.68
N ASP A 139 -7.39 11.50 -37.02
CA ASP A 139 -7.46 10.09 -36.69
C ASP A 139 -8.64 9.94 -35.73
N ASP A 140 -9.69 9.28 -36.21
CA ASP A 140 -10.97 9.11 -35.52
C ASP A 140 -10.79 8.03 -34.43
N TYR A 141 -10.12 8.41 -33.34
CA TYR A 141 -9.98 7.59 -32.15
C TYR A 141 -11.17 7.83 -31.22
N GLU A 142 -12.04 6.84 -31.10
CA GLU A 142 -13.16 6.88 -30.18
C GLU A 142 -12.74 6.33 -28.81
N LYS A 143 -13.06 7.09 -27.75
CA LYS A 143 -12.66 6.79 -26.38
C LYS A 143 -13.78 6.07 -25.65
N VAL A 144 -13.49 4.89 -25.13
CA VAL A 144 -14.46 4.06 -24.40
C VAL A 144 -13.96 3.73 -23.01
N GLU A 145 -14.83 3.88 -22.03
CA GLU A 145 -14.55 3.46 -20.66
C GLU A 145 -15.01 2.02 -20.45
N VAL A 146 -14.11 1.16 -19.98
CA VAL A 146 -14.44 -0.23 -19.65
C VAL A 146 -14.85 -0.30 -18.18
N PRO A 147 -16.11 -0.65 -17.87
CA PRO A 147 -16.55 -0.78 -16.49
C PRO A 147 -15.96 -2.06 -15.88
N LEU A 148 -14.85 -1.93 -15.16
CA LEU A 148 -14.31 -3.01 -14.33
C LEU A 148 -14.94 -2.93 -12.93
N VAL A 149 -16.01 -3.69 -12.73
CA VAL A 149 -16.81 -3.68 -11.50
C VAL A 149 -16.00 -4.22 -10.32
N PHE A 150 -15.22 -5.28 -10.53
CA PHE A 150 -14.44 -5.88 -9.43
C PHE A 150 -13.16 -5.10 -9.12
N ASP A 151 -12.68 -4.28 -10.05
CA ASP A 151 -11.49 -3.47 -9.84
C ASP A 151 -11.77 -2.32 -8.89
N GLY A 152 -12.90 -1.62 -9.07
CA GLY A 152 -13.40 -0.64 -8.10
C GLY A 152 -13.56 -1.26 -6.70
N GLN A 153 -14.22 -2.42 -6.59
CA GLN A 153 -14.36 -3.14 -5.32
C GLN A 153 -13.03 -3.51 -4.67
N PHE A 154 -12.02 -3.86 -5.47
CA PHE A 154 -10.69 -4.17 -4.95
C PHE A 154 -10.05 -2.94 -4.31
N PHE A 155 -10.07 -1.79 -5.00
CA PHE A 155 -9.48 -0.55 -4.50
C PHE A 155 -10.26 0.06 -3.34
N ASP A 156 -11.60 -0.06 -3.33
CA ASP A 156 -12.42 0.35 -2.19
C ASP A 156 -12.05 -0.45 -0.93
N LEU A 157 -11.94 -1.78 -1.07
CA LEU A 157 -11.54 -2.66 0.03
C LEU A 157 -10.12 -2.32 0.50
N LEU A 158 -9.15 -2.26 -0.42
CA LEU A 158 -7.75 -1.98 -0.08
C LEU A 158 -7.59 -0.63 0.63
N GLN A 159 -8.25 0.41 0.14
CA GLN A 159 -8.13 1.75 0.74
C GLN A 159 -8.83 1.83 2.09
N SER A 160 -10.00 1.20 2.24
CA SER A 160 -10.64 1.07 3.55
C SER A 160 -9.72 0.37 4.54
N ASP A 161 -9.07 -0.73 4.15
CA ASP A 161 -8.18 -1.48 5.02
C ASP A 161 -6.90 -0.72 5.37
N VAL A 162 -6.32 0.02 4.42
CA VAL A 162 -5.16 0.89 4.66
C VAL A 162 -5.52 2.05 5.59
N ASN A 163 -6.67 2.70 5.38
CA ASN A 163 -7.13 3.77 6.27
C ASN A 163 -7.36 3.26 7.70
N ASN A 164 -7.91 2.05 7.85
CA ASN A 164 -8.08 1.42 9.17
C ASN A 164 -6.74 1.14 9.86
N LEU A 165 -5.71 0.74 9.10
CA LEU A 165 -4.36 0.60 9.63
C LEU A 165 -3.76 1.94 10.06
N ASP A 166 -3.98 3.01 9.30
CA ASP A 166 -3.49 4.35 9.64
C ASP A 166 -4.14 4.85 10.94
N VAL A 167 -5.44 4.62 11.11
CA VAL A 167 -6.16 4.93 12.36
C VAL A 167 -5.58 4.14 13.52
N LEU A 168 -5.42 2.81 13.36
CA LEU A 168 -4.81 1.97 14.39
C LEU A 168 -3.39 2.46 14.75
N GLN A 169 -2.57 2.80 13.75
CA GLN A 169 -1.22 3.28 13.98
C GLN A 169 -1.20 4.61 14.73
N ALA A 170 -2.15 5.52 14.44
CA ALA A 170 -2.29 6.78 15.16
C ALA A 170 -2.66 6.56 16.64
N GLU A 171 -3.63 5.66 16.90
CA GLU A 171 -4.04 5.29 18.25
C GLU A 171 -2.88 4.66 19.05
N GLU A 172 -2.20 3.68 18.47
CA GLU A 172 -1.06 3.02 19.12
C GLU A 172 0.11 3.98 19.36
N ARG A 173 0.37 4.90 18.43
CA ARG A 173 1.38 5.95 18.61
C ARG A 173 1.03 6.86 19.77
N GLN A 174 -0.24 7.26 19.89
CA GLN A 174 -0.70 8.11 20.99
C GLN A 174 -0.55 7.41 22.33
N MET A 175 -0.98 6.14 22.43
CA MET A 175 -0.86 5.34 23.64
C MET A 175 0.61 5.15 24.04
N MET A 176 1.48 4.76 23.10
CA MET A 176 2.91 4.59 23.37
C MET A 176 3.58 5.89 23.80
N THR A 177 3.21 7.04 23.20
CA THR A 177 3.77 8.33 23.60
C THR A 177 3.41 8.67 25.05
N ALA A 178 2.14 8.43 25.44
CA ALA A 178 1.70 8.63 26.82
C ALA A 178 2.41 7.69 27.80
N ASP A 179 2.62 6.42 27.42
CA ASP A 179 3.37 5.45 28.22
C ASP A 179 4.84 5.83 28.40
N VAL A 180 5.50 6.35 27.35
CA VAL A 180 6.87 6.87 27.44
C VAL A 180 6.93 8.08 28.39
N ASP A 181 5.99 9.00 28.29
CA ASP A 181 5.93 10.18 29.15
C ASP A 181 5.71 9.80 30.63
N GLU A 182 4.83 8.82 30.89
CA GLU A 182 4.57 8.33 32.23
C GLU A 182 5.79 7.58 32.80
N LEU A 183 6.39 6.69 32.01
CA LEU A 183 7.62 6.01 32.40
C LEU A 183 8.74 7.01 32.71
N GLY A 184 8.87 8.09 31.93
CA GLY A 184 9.83 9.15 32.19
C GLY A 184 9.63 9.83 33.56
N LYS A 185 8.37 10.01 33.99
CA LYS A 185 8.04 10.56 35.33
C LYS A 185 8.42 9.57 36.44
N GLU A 186 8.15 8.28 36.24
CA GLU A 186 8.49 7.22 37.21
C GLU A 186 10.02 7.08 37.36
N VAL A 187 10.74 7.04 36.24
CA VAL A 187 12.22 7.04 36.23
C VAL A 187 12.76 8.26 36.96
N SER A 188 12.19 9.43 36.70
CA SER A 188 12.59 10.67 37.37
C SER A 188 12.40 10.58 38.89
N LEU A 189 11.33 9.94 39.36
CA LEU A 189 11.05 9.76 40.78
C LEU A 189 12.10 8.86 41.46
N VAL A 190 12.42 7.71 40.88
CA VAL A 190 13.41 6.77 41.44
C VAL A 190 14.86 7.27 41.33
N CYS A 191 15.08 8.24 40.43
CA CYS A 191 16.36 8.93 40.30
C CYS A 191 16.52 10.13 41.24
N ARG A 192 15.46 10.62 41.90
CA ARG A 192 15.56 11.80 42.78
C ARG A 192 16.59 11.58 43.89
N THR A 193 17.54 12.49 43.99
CA THR A 193 18.53 12.49 45.06
C THR A 193 18.00 13.37 46.21
N SER A 194 17.82 12.79 47.39
CA SER A 194 17.61 13.54 48.63
C SER A 194 18.74 13.21 49.60
N ARG A 195 19.11 14.18 50.47
CA ARG A 195 20.23 14.06 51.42
C ARG A 195 20.13 12.82 52.33
N PHE A 196 18.93 12.25 52.46
CA PHE A 196 18.65 11.07 53.30
C PHE A 196 18.01 9.89 52.55
N SER A 197 17.82 9.96 51.24
CA SER A 197 17.17 8.88 50.47
C SER A 197 18.16 8.11 49.60
N LYS A 198 17.90 6.80 49.44
CA LYS A 198 18.55 6.00 48.40
C LYS A 198 18.10 6.51 47.03
N SER A 199 19.01 6.53 46.08
CA SER A 199 18.75 6.85 44.68
C SER A 199 19.50 5.87 43.79
N ASP A 200 18.87 5.50 42.67
CA ASP A 200 19.43 4.63 41.64
C ASP A 200 19.86 5.39 40.39
N LEU A 201 20.03 6.72 40.47
CA LEU A 201 20.41 7.60 39.35
C LEU A 201 21.60 7.08 38.53
N SER A 202 22.67 6.63 39.19
CA SER A 202 23.86 6.14 38.48
C SER A 202 23.59 4.84 37.71
N ARG A 203 22.73 3.97 38.24
CA ARG A 203 22.34 2.72 37.56
C ARG A 203 21.46 3.01 36.36
N TRP A 204 20.48 3.89 36.53
CA TRP A 204 19.63 4.34 35.42
C TRP A 204 20.44 5.00 34.30
N ARG A 205 21.43 5.83 34.63
CA ARG A 205 22.35 6.40 33.64
C ARG A 205 23.07 5.31 32.84
N ASN A 206 23.67 4.34 33.53
CA ASN A 206 24.37 3.22 32.86
C ASN A 206 23.42 2.39 31.99
N ILE A 207 22.18 2.19 32.41
CA ILE A 207 21.16 1.46 31.63
C ILE A 207 20.81 2.25 30.37
N PHE A 208 20.57 3.56 30.46
CA PHE A 208 20.24 4.38 29.30
C PHE A 208 21.42 4.56 28.35
N GLU A 209 22.64 4.73 28.85
CA GLU A 209 23.84 4.72 28.01
C GLU A 209 23.94 3.41 27.23
N LEU A 210 23.82 2.27 27.92
CA LEU A 210 23.83 0.96 27.26
C LEU A 210 22.69 0.79 26.25
N TYR A 211 21.50 1.33 26.54
CA TYR A 211 20.36 1.27 25.63
C TYR A 211 20.55 2.14 24.38
N LEU A 212 21.14 3.33 24.55
CA LEU A 212 21.50 4.21 23.42
C LEU A 212 22.56 3.54 22.55
N ASP A 213 23.59 2.93 23.16
CA ASP A 213 24.63 2.16 22.45
C ASP A 213 24.06 0.93 21.72
N ALA A 214 22.99 0.33 22.26
CA ALA A 214 22.31 -0.80 21.61
C ALA A 214 21.62 -0.40 20.30
N GLU A 215 21.28 0.88 20.15
CA GLU A 215 20.66 1.42 18.93
C GLU A 215 19.46 0.58 18.44
N VAL A 216 18.59 0.17 19.36
CA VAL A 216 17.64 -0.93 19.11
C VAL A 216 16.80 -0.71 17.84
N PHE A 217 16.22 0.48 17.68
CA PHE A 217 15.29 0.77 16.59
C PHE A 217 15.87 1.62 15.45
N PHE A 218 17.00 2.30 15.69
CA PHE A 218 17.62 3.21 14.71
C PHE A 218 19.14 3.14 14.84
N GLY A 219 19.85 2.98 13.71
CA GLY A 219 21.31 3.04 13.66
C GLY A 219 21.80 4.46 13.41
N THR A 220 22.94 4.82 14.00
CA THR A 220 23.58 6.14 13.78
C THR A 220 24.84 6.08 12.92
N HIS A 221 25.29 4.90 12.48
CA HIS A 221 26.49 4.78 11.66
C HIS A 221 26.20 5.04 10.17
N GLU A 222 27.23 5.51 9.45
CA GLU A 222 27.16 5.88 8.04
C GLU A 222 26.65 4.74 7.13
N SER A 223 26.95 3.48 7.48
CA SER A 223 26.56 2.31 6.70
C SER A 223 25.16 1.77 7.00
N ASP A 224 24.59 2.05 8.18
CA ASP A 224 23.30 1.50 8.63
C ASP A 224 22.36 2.56 9.22
N HIS A 225 22.54 3.82 8.80
CA HIS A 225 21.74 4.96 9.25
C HIS A 225 20.24 4.77 8.95
N GLY A 226 19.42 5.02 9.97
CA GLY A 226 17.96 5.06 9.86
C GLY A 226 17.27 3.90 10.57
N SER A 227 16.00 3.68 10.22
CA SER A 227 15.15 2.68 10.88
C SER A 227 15.64 1.26 10.65
N ARG A 228 15.77 0.50 11.74
CA ARG A 228 16.13 -0.92 11.70
C ARG A 228 14.92 -1.79 11.42
N SER A 229 15.17 -2.96 10.83
CA SER A 229 14.14 -3.99 10.67
C SER A 229 13.79 -4.62 12.01
N SER A 230 12.61 -5.21 12.10
CA SER A 230 12.18 -5.90 13.31
C SER A 230 13.11 -7.04 13.72
N GLN A 231 13.72 -7.73 12.75
CA GLN A 231 14.71 -8.78 13.01
C GLN A 231 15.98 -8.23 13.66
N MET A 232 16.46 -7.07 13.21
CA MET A 232 17.65 -6.45 13.78
C MET A 232 17.33 -5.86 15.16
N ALA A 233 16.18 -5.18 15.30
CA ALA A 233 15.72 -4.65 16.58
C ALA A 233 15.57 -5.74 17.64
N LEU A 234 15.05 -6.93 17.27
CA LEU A 234 15.00 -8.08 18.17
C LEU A 234 16.39 -8.49 18.65
N LYS A 235 17.36 -8.62 17.75
CA LYS A 235 18.75 -8.99 18.11
C LYS A 235 19.37 -7.97 19.05
N GLN A 236 19.19 -6.68 18.78
CA GLN A 236 19.75 -5.62 19.62
C GLN A 236 19.07 -5.53 20.99
N LEU A 237 17.75 -5.75 21.05
CA LEU A 237 17.04 -5.79 22.32
C LEU A 237 17.46 -7.00 23.17
N GLN A 238 17.71 -8.15 22.53
CA GLN A 238 18.27 -9.34 23.20
C GLN A 238 19.70 -9.06 23.72
N TRP A 239 20.55 -8.45 22.89
CA TRP A 239 21.90 -8.05 23.31
C TRP A 239 21.87 -7.10 24.50
N PHE A 240 21.01 -6.09 24.47
CA PHE A 240 20.82 -5.14 25.56
C PHE A 240 20.44 -5.87 26.87
N GLN A 241 19.47 -6.79 26.83
CA GLN A 241 19.07 -7.56 28.01
C GLN A 241 20.21 -8.40 28.58
N VAL A 242 20.96 -9.09 27.73
CA VAL A 242 22.13 -9.88 28.14
C VAL A 242 23.19 -9.01 28.81
N GLU A 243 23.48 -7.83 28.26
CA GLU A 243 24.48 -6.92 28.84
C GLU A 243 24.01 -6.28 30.14
N VAL A 244 22.71 -5.98 30.29
CA VAL A 244 22.12 -5.54 31.57
C VAL A 244 22.30 -6.60 32.66
N GLU A 245 22.05 -7.87 32.35
CA GLU A 245 22.20 -8.98 33.28
C GLU A 245 23.66 -9.22 33.66
N LYS A 246 24.56 -9.26 32.68
CA LYS A 246 26.00 -9.47 32.88
C LYS A 246 26.63 -8.42 33.78
N ARG A 247 26.17 -7.17 33.69
CA ARG A 247 26.62 -6.04 34.51
C ARG A 247 25.84 -5.89 35.83
N ASN A 248 24.87 -6.78 36.10
CA ASN A 248 23.95 -6.74 37.25
C ASN A 248 23.22 -5.39 37.43
N LEU A 249 23.01 -4.63 36.35
CA LEU A 249 22.48 -3.26 36.44
C LEU A 249 21.07 -3.21 37.03
N ALA A 250 20.22 -4.16 36.63
CA ALA A 250 18.86 -4.27 37.14
C ALA A 250 18.79 -5.01 38.49
N LYS A 251 19.62 -6.04 38.70
CA LYS A 251 19.60 -6.83 39.95
C LYS A 251 20.01 -5.99 41.16
N ASP A 252 20.93 -5.06 40.99
CA ASP A 252 21.51 -4.29 42.08
C ASP A 252 20.75 -3.01 42.41
N PHE A 253 19.57 -2.78 41.83
CA PHE A 253 18.74 -1.63 42.17
C PHE A 253 18.44 -1.60 43.69
N LYS A 254 18.60 -0.41 44.27
CA LYS A 254 18.37 -0.18 45.71
C LYS A 254 16.89 -0.06 46.05
N LEU A 255 16.10 0.49 45.13
CA LEU A 255 14.66 0.73 45.29
C LEU A 255 13.87 -0.37 44.58
N ARG A 256 12.80 -0.87 45.21
CA ARG A 256 11.90 -1.86 44.59
C ARG A 256 11.17 -1.26 43.39
N GLU A 257 10.86 0.02 43.50
CA GLU A 257 10.23 0.83 42.46
C GLU A 257 11.10 0.85 41.20
N SER A 258 12.43 0.95 41.33
CA SER A 258 13.35 0.89 40.17
C SER A 258 13.23 -0.44 39.41
N HIS A 259 13.02 -1.57 40.10
CA HIS A 259 12.79 -2.86 39.44
C HIS A 259 11.49 -2.86 38.64
N VAL A 260 10.40 -2.33 39.22
CA VAL A 260 9.10 -2.23 38.54
C VAL A 260 9.19 -1.33 37.31
N VAL A 261 9.82 -0.16 37.44
CA VAL A 261 10.01 0.79 36.35
C VAL A 261 10.89 0.20 35.24
N PHE A 262 11.93 -0.56 35.59
CA PHE A 262 12.75 -1.26 34.60
C PHE A 262 11.99 -2.34 33.85
N LEU A 263 11.15 -3.13 34.53
CA LEU A 263 10.26 -4.09 33.86
C LEU A 263 9.30 -3.38 32.91
N ARG A 264 8.73 -2.23 33.31
CA ARG A 264 7.88 -1.42 32.43
C ARG A 264 8.66 -0.91 31.21
N PHE A 265 9.89 -0.45 31.39
CA PHE A 265 10.79 -0.05 30.29
C PHE A 265 11.04 -1.20 29.29
N VAL A 266 11.36 -2.40 29.78
CA VAL A 266 11.57 -3.57 28.92
C VAL A 266 10.29 -3.94 28.16
N ASN A 267 9.14 -3.95 28.84
CA ASN A 267 7.85 -4.25 28.21
C ASN A 267 7.46 -3.23 27.15
N LEU A 268 7.73 -1.93 27.38
CA LEU A 268 7.50 -0.87 26.38
C LEU A 268 8.31 -1.14 25.11
N ASN A 269 9.58 -1.51 25.26
CA ASN A 269 10.45 -1.88 24.14
C ASN A 269 9.97 -3.12 23.38
N LEU A 270 9.51 -4.14 24.11
CA LEU A 270 8.91 -5.34 23.49
C LEU A 270 7.64 -5.00 22.72
N ASN A 271 6.80 -4.11 23.24
CA ASN A 271 5.60 -3.64 22.55
C ASN A 271 5.94 -2.84 21.28
N LEU A 272 6.96 -1.99 21.34
CA LEU A 272 7.43 -1.26 20.16
C LEU A 272 7.98 -2.21 19.09
N LEU A 273 8.71 -3.26 19.49
CA LEU A 273 9.17 -4.32 18.59
C LEU A 273 8.00 -5.06 17.94
N LYS A 274 6.98 -5.43 18.72
CA LYS A 274 5.75 -6.06 18.19
C LYS A 274 5.04 -5.13 17.20
N ASN A 275 4.94 -3.84 17.50
CA ASN A 275 4.34 -2.86 16.60
C ASN A 275 5.09 -2.79 15.27
N LEU A 276 6.43 -2.75 15.31
CA LEU A 276 7.28 -2.79 14.13
C LEU A 276 7.09 -4.07 13.31
N GLN A 277 7.04 -5.24 13.96
CA GLN A 277 6.77 -6.52 13.29
C GLN A 277 5.41 -6.52 12.59
N PHE A 278 4.37 -6.03 13.26
CA PHE A 278 3.03 -5.93 12.70
C PHE A 278 2.99 -5.00 11.48
N GLN A 279 3.65 -3.84 11.54
CA GLN A 279 3.74 -2.91 10.42
C GLN A 279 4.48 -3.51 9.23
N GLU A 280 5.64 -4.15 9.45
CA GLU A 280 6.39 -4.83 8.39
C GLU A 280 5.56 -5.92 7.72
N LEU A 281 4.83 -6.71 8.52
CA LEU A 281 4.00 -7.80 8.02
C LEU A 281 2.86 -7.28 7.13
N ASN A 282 2.16 -6.24 7.57
CA ASN A 282 1.10 -5.60 6.77
C ASN A 282 1.64 -4.91 5.52
N LYS A 283 2.75 -4.18 5.63
CA LYS A 283 3.43 -3.56 4.48
C LYS A 283 3.85 -4.60 3.44
N LEU A 284 4.38 -5.74 3.88
CA LEU A 284 4.72 -6.84 3.00
C LEU A 284 3.49 -7.45 2.32
N ALA A 285 2.37 -7.59 3.04
CA ALA A 285 1.12 -8.08 2.48
C ALA A 285 0.55 -7.13 1.42
N ILE A 286 0.57 -5.82 1.68
CA ILE A 286 0.18 -4.78 0.71
C ILE A 286 1.11 -4.82 -0.50
N PHE A 287 2.43 -4.82 -0.28
CA PHE A 287 3.39 -4.91 -1.38
C PHE A 287 3.17 -6.17 -2.23
N LYS A 288 2.90 -7.32 -1.62
CA LYS A 288 2.62 -8.55 -2.36
C LYS A 288 1.28 -8.53 -3.10
N ILE A 289 0.27 -7.81 -2.59
CA ILE A 289 -1.00 -7.67 -3.31
C ILE A 289 -0.86 -6.74 -4.51
N LEU A 290 -0.13 -5.64 -4.34
CA LEU A 290 0.16 -4.66 -5.39
C LEU A 290 1.19 -5.16 -6.41
N LYS A 291 2.16 -5.98 -6.03
CA LYS A 291 3.11 -6.62 -6.96
C LYS A 291 2.52 -7.89 -7.62
N SER A 292 1.24 -8.15 -7.45
CA SER A 292 0.59 -9.20 -8.24
C SER A 292 0.84 -8.95 -9.72
N THR A 293 1.09 -10.00 -10.50
CA THR A 293 1.39 -9.93 -11.94
C THR A 293 0.40 -9.07 -12.72
N PHE A 294 -0.87 -9.03 -12.30
CA PHE A 294 -1.88 -8.12 -12.82
C PHE A 294 -1.52 -6.65 -12.59
N MET A 295 -1.39 -6.24 -11.33
CA MET A 295 -1.09 -4.85 -10.96
C MET A 295 0.26 -4.39 -11.47
N SER A 296 1.29 -5.25 -11.49
CA SER A 296 2.58 -4.90 -12.11
C SER A 296 2.53 -4.75 -13.63
N THR A 297 1.58 -5.39 -14.31
CA THR A 297 1.36 -5.18 -15.75
C THR A 297 0.68 -3.84 -16.00
N VAL A 298 -0.26 -3.49 -15.12
CA VAL A 298 -1.01 -2.23 -15.17
C VAL A 298 -0.17 -1.01 -14.75
N GLU A 299 0.67 -1.14 -13.72
CA GLU A 299 1.50 -0.06 -13.15
C GLU A 299 2.64 0.38 -14.08
N LYS A 300 3.30 -0.55 -14.77
CA LYS A 300 4.40 -0.24 -15.70
C LYS A 300 4.01 0.69 -16.84
N VAL A 301 2.72 0.74 -17.16
CA VAL A 301 2.18 1.50 -18.29
C VAL A 301 1.72 2.88 -17.83
N SER A 302 1.20 3.00 -16.61
CA SER A 302 0.82 4.29 -16.03
C SER A 302 2.01 5.23 -15.81
N VAL A 303 3.24 4.71 -15.60
CA VAL A 303 4.44 5.54 -15.35
C VAL A 303 5.08 6.09 -16.64
N ALA A 304 4.88 5.41 -17.78
CA ALA A 304 5.41 5.87 -19.08
C ALA A 304 4.71 7.15 -19.57
N ASP A 305 3.40 7.27 -19.31
CA ASP A 305 2.58 8.44 -19.69
C ASP A 305 2.99 9.74 -18.97
N GLU A 306 3.43 9.66 -17.71
CA GLU A 306 3.76 10.84 -16.90
C GLU A 306 5.10 11.47 -17.34
N GLN A 307 6.03 10.68 -17.86
CA GLN A 307 7.34 11.17 -18.33
C GLN A 307 7.27 11.85 -19.71
N HIS A 308 6.23 11.59 -20.51
CA HIS A 308 6.02 12.23 -21.81
C HIS A 308 5.22 13.53 -21.76
N ARG A 309 4.59 13.86 -20.62
CA ARG A 309 3.78 15.09 -20.46
C ARG A 309 4.57 16.30 -19.91
N VAL A 310 5.85 16.11 -19.59
CA VAL A 310 6.73 17.14 -19.00
C VAL A 310 7.87 17.54 -19.96
N ARG A 311 7.74 17.26 -21.27
CA ARG A 311 8.65 17.76 -22.30
C ARG A 311 7.90 18.56 -23.35
#